data_AF-A0AAV7RAJ3-F1
#
_entry.id   AF-A0AAV7RAJ3-F1
#
_cell.length_a   1.000
_cell.length_b   1.000
_cell.length_c   1.000
_cell.angle_alpha   90.00
_cell.angle_beta   90.00
_cell.angle_gamma   90.00
#
_symmetry.space_group_name_H-M   'P 1'
#
loop_
_entity.id
_entity.type
_entity.pdbx_description
1 polymer ?
#
loop_
_entity_poly.entity_id
_entity_poly.type
_entity_poly.pdbx_seq_one_letter_code
_entity_poly.pdbx_strand_id
1 'polypeptide(L)'
;MSRYAGVLRSIQRRLQLLEGELSQLEQEHRDTADVHILGHLRAMLQEFQETALSEIRHMGKYSTARVYGEGDRPGRVLANLIHPSRSANLINTTVAADGSVIGDPDMVAARFREYYQTLYTTKGDPDPNAIWDYLTYIMLLRLSKVEREALGAPFNLGEIAKALGGMAEG
;
A
#
# COMPACT_ATOMS: atom_id res chain seq x y z
N MET A 1 -5.33 4.16 38.36
CA MET A 1 -4.07 4.16 37.58
C MET A 1 -2.87 3.54 38.31
N SER A 2 -2.77 3.58 39.64
CA SER A 2 -1.59 3.12 40.42
C SER A 2 -1.22 1.62 40.31
N ARG A 3 -2.19 0.70 40.26
CA ARG A 3 -1.92 -0.76 40.21
C ARG A 3 -1.36 -1.24 38.86
N TYR A 4 -1.73 -0.60 37.75
CA TYR A 4 -1.34 -1.04 36.40
C TYR A 4 0.14 -0.78 36.10
N ALA A 5 0.63 0.42 36.42
CA ALA A 5 2.04 0.74 36.30
C ALA A 5 2.90 -0.20 37.17
N GLY A 6 2.36 -0.70 38.27
CA GLY A 6 3.00 -1.75 39.08
C GLY A 6 3.19 -3.06 38.31
N VAL A 7 2.14 -3.57 37.68
CA VAL A 7 2.16 -4.84 36.92
C VAL A 7 3.04 -4.75 35.68
N LEU A 8 2.97 -3.65 34.92
CA LEU A 8 3.81 -3.48 33.74
C LEU A 8 5.31 -3.41 34.13
N ARG A 9 5.64 -2.68 35.21
CA ARG A 9 7.00 -2.61 35.74
C ARG A 9 7.51 -3.94 36.32
N SER A 10 6.63 -4.82 36.80
CA SER A 10 7.05 -6.17 37.21
C SER A 10 7.30 -7.08 36.01
N ILE A 11 6.48 -6.97 34.95
CA ILE A 11 6.67 -7.73 33.70
C ILE A 11 7.97 -7.31 33.01
N GLN A 12 8.22 -6.00 32.88
CA GLN A 12 9.47 -5.48 32.29
C GLN A 12 10.71 -5.89 33.08
N ARG A 13 10.65 -5.89 34.41
CA ARG A 13 11.74 -6.41 35.24
C ARG A 13 11.97 -7.91 35.03
N ARG A 14 10.91 -8.71 34.87
CA ARG A 14 11.06 -10.15 34.58
C ARG A 14 11.69 -10.40 33.21
N LEU A 15 11.33 -9.61 32.19
CA LEU A 15 11.96 -9.70 30.87
C LEU A 15 13.46 -9.36 30.91
N GLN A 16 13.84 -8.29 31.62
CA GLN A 16 15.25 -7.93 31.78
C GLN A 16 16.07 -9.01 32.51
N LEU A 17 15.48 -9.65 33.53
CA LEU A 17 16.11 -10.76 34.23
C LEU A 17 16.30 -11.97 33.30
N LEU A 18 15.24 -12.36 32.58
CA LEU A 18 15.29 -13.49 31.64
C LEU A 18 16.26 -13.25 30.48
N GLU A 19 16.40 -12.02 30.00
CA GLU A 19 17.37 -11.63 28.98
C GLU A 19 18.81 -11.79 29.48
N GLY A 20 19.08 -11.38 30.72
CA GLY A 20 20.39 -11.58 31.36
C GLY A 20 20.72 -13.05 31.59
N GLU A 21 19.75 -13.83 32.06
CA GLU A 21 19.89 -15.27 32.28
C GLU A 21 20.09 -16.04 30.97
N LEU A 22 19.35 -15.69 29.91
CA LEU A 22 19.53 -16.26 28.57
C LEU A 22 20.92 -15.94 28.01
N SER A 23 21.38 -14.70 28.15
CA SER A 23 22.71 -14.31 27.66
C SER A 23 23.84 -15.07 28.35
N GLN A 24 23.70 -15.40 29.64
CA GLN A 24 24.68 -16.20 30.38
C GLN A 24 24.64 -17.67 29.93
N LEU A 25 23.43 -18.24 29.83
CA LEU A 25 23.24 -19.63 29.45
C LEU A 25 23.62 -19.92 28.00
N GLU A 26 23.39 -18.97 27.09
CA GLU A 26 23.87 -19.05 25.70
C GLU A 26 25.39 -19.08 25.63
N GLN A 27 26.06 -18.32 26.49
CA GLN A 27 27.52 -18.29 26.57
C GLN A 27 28.07 -19.61 27.13
N GLU A 28 27.48 -20.13 28.21
CA GLU A 28 27.83 -21.44 28.77
C GLU A 28 27.59 -22.59 27.78
N HIS A 29 26.53 -22.51 26.99
CA HIS A 29 26.25 -23.50 25.94
C HIS A 29 27.29 -23.48 24.82
N ARG A 30 27.73 -22.29 24.39
CA ARG A 30 28.80 -22.16 23.37
C ARG A 30 30.09 -22.83 23.83
N ASP A 31 30.40 -22.74 25.12
CA ASP A 31 31.65 -23.25 25.67
C ASP A 31 31.60 -24.75 25.98
N THR A 32 30.41 -25.32 26.25
CA THR A 32 30.28 -26.70 26.78
C THR A 32 29.59 -27.68 25.81
N ALA A 33 28.86 -27.18 24.80
CA ALA A 33 28.12 -27.99 23.80
C ALA A 33 27.22 -29.11 24.39
N ASP A 34 26.63 -28.87 25.56
CA ASP A 34 25.79 -29.84 26.28
C ASP A 34 24.31 -29.79 25.83
N VAL A 35 23.72 -30.96 25.62
CA VAL A 35 22.31 -31.17 25.24
C VAL A 35 21.36 -30.79 26.39
N HIS A 36 21.77 -30.93 27.65
CA HIS A 36 20.94 -30.53 28.80
C HIS A 36 20.78 -29.01 28.87
N ILE A 37 21.84 -28.26 28.55
CA ILE A 37 21.81 -26.79 28.48
C ILE A 37 20.87 -26.32 27.36
N LEU A 38 20.81 -27.02 26.22
CA LEU A 38 19.85 -26.71 25.14
C LEU A 38 18.39 -26.87 25.57
N GLY A 39 18.08 -27.87 26.38
CA GLY A 39 16.74 -28.07 26.94
C GLY A 39 16.33 -26.91 27.84
N HIS A 40 17.23 -26.48 28.72
CA HIS A 40 17.03 -25.34 29.61
C HIS A 40 16.87 -24.01 28.84
N LEU A 41 17.68 -23.82 27.79
CA LEU A 41 17.62 -22.64 26.92
C LEU A 41 16.26 -22.54 26.19
N ARG A 42 15.74 -23.66 25.67
CA ARG A 42 14.40 -23.69 25.05
C ARG A 42 13.29 -23.36 26.04
N ALA A 43 13.37 -23.88 27.27
CA ALA A 43 12.39 -23.60 28.31
C ALA A 43 12.40 -22.11 28.70
N MET A 44 13.58 -21.51 28.87
CA MET A 44 13.73 -20.08 29.14
C MET A 44 13.24 -19.19 27.99
N LEU A 45 13.53 -19.56 26.74
CA LEU A 45 13.00 -18.85 25.57
C LEU A 45 11.46 -18.88 25.53
N GLN A 46 10.86 -20.03 25.88
CA GLN A 46 9.42 -20.14 25.96
C GLN A 46 8.84 -19.22 27.05
N GLU A 47 9.45 -19.19 28.24
CA GLU A 47 9.03 -18.30 29.33
C GLU A 47 9.15 -16.82 28.94
N PHE A 48 10.23 -16.45 28.25
CA PHE A 48 10.44 -15.11 27.72
C PHE A 48 9.33 -14.72 26.73
N GLN A 49 9.02 -15.60 25.77
CA GLN A 49 7.95 -15.38 24.79
C GLN A 49 6.59 -15.24 25.47
N GLU A 50 6.26 -16.09 26.43
CA GLU A 50 5.00 -16.02 27.18
C GLU A 50 4.86 -14.70 27.96
N THR A 51 5.95 -14.24 28.56
CA THR A 51 6.01 -12.98 29.32
C THR A 51 5.87 -11.77 28.39
N ALA A 52 6.56 -11.77 27.24
CA ALA A 52 6.46 -10.71 26.23
C ALA A 52 5.05 -10.62 25.63
N LEU A 53 4.44 -11.77 25.32
CA LEU A 53 3.04 -11.83 24.87
C LEU A 53 2.08 -11.30 25.95
N SER A 54 2.39 -11.53 27.23
CA SER A 54 1.62 -10.96 28.34
C SER A 54 1.68 -9.43 28.36
N GLU A 55 2.86 -8.84 28.17
CA GLU A 55 3.02 -7.38 28.06
C GLU A 55 2.19 -6.80 26.91
N ILE A 56 2.27 -7.41 25.73
CA ILE A 56 1.50 -7.00 24.54
C ILE A 56 -0.01 -7.07 24.81
N ARG A 57 -0.49 -8.18 25.41
CA ARG A 57 -1.91 -8.34 25.78
C ARG A 57 -2.35 -7.28 26.78
N HIS A 58 -1.52 -6.97 27.77
CA HIS A 58 -1.80 -5.91 28.72
C HIS A 58 -1.89 -4.57 27.99
N MET A 59 -0.88 -4.16 27.23
CA MET A 59 -0.90 -2.91 26.47
C MET A 59 -2.13 -2.79 25.54
N GLY A 60 -2.50 -3.87 24.84
CA GLY A 60 -3.68 -3.89 23.97
C GLY A 60 -5.01 -3.73 24.71
N LYS A 61 -5.15 -4.32 25.90
CA LYS A 61 -6.34 -4.11 26.75
C LYS A 61 -6.46 -2.68 27.24
N TYR A 62 -5.35 -2.00 27.51
CA TYR A 62 -5.38 -0.60 27.94
C TYR A 62 -5.56 0.38 26.79
N SER A 63 -4.97 0.12 25.62
CA SER A 63 -5.21 0.96 24.45
C SER A 63 -6.69 0.93 24.08
N THR A 64 -7.30 -0.26 24.05
CA THR A 64 -8.73 -0.43 23.84
C THR A 64 -9.54 0.21 24.98
N ALA A 65 -9.28 -0.10 26.24
CA ALA A 65 -10.02 0.50 27.37
C ALA A 65 -9.91 2.03 27.44
N ARG A 66 -8.74 2.62 27.12
CA ARG A 66 -8.57 4.07 27.03
C ARG A 66 -9.40 4.67 25.89
N VAL A 67 -9.44 3.99 24.75
CA VAL A 67 -10.29 4.38 23.62
C VAL A 67 -11.79 4.28 23.95
N TYR A 68 -12.21 3.29 24.77
CA TYR A 68 -13.61 3.10 25.14
C TYR A 68 -14.08 3.94 26.35
N GLY A 69 -13.16 4.44 27.19
CA GLY A 69 -13.46 5.19 28.41
C GLY A 69 -13.66 6.70 28.22
N GLU A 70 -13.08 7.30 27.17
CA GLU A 70 -13.22 8.73 26.86
C GLU A 70 -14.38 8.90 25.85
N GLY A 71 -15.47 9.56 26.26
CA GLY A 71 -16.82 9.48 25.69
C GLY A 71 -17.09 9.94 24.25
N ASP A 72 -16.09 10.06 23.38
CA ASP A 72 -16.28 10.38 21.95
C ASP A 72 -15.89 9.18 21.06
N ARG A 73 -16.83 8.24 20.96
CA ARG A 73 -16.59 6.86 20.48
C ARG A 73 -16.42 6.71 18.96
N PRO A 74 -17.26 7.29 18.08
CA PRO A 74 -17.14 7.08 16.65
C PRO A 74 -16.12 8.04 16.03
N GLY A 75 -16.11 9.29 16.47
CA GLY A 75 -15.28 10.35 15.89
C GLY A 75 -13.79 10.08 16.02
N ARG A 76 -13.32 9.65 17.21
CA ARG A 76 -11.89 9.35 17.43
C ARG A 76 -11.42 8.06 16.77
N VAL A 77 -12.23 7.00 16.80
CA VAL A 77 -11.90 5.75 16.11
C VAL A 77 -11.84 6.00 14.60
N LEU A 78 -12.83 6.72 14.07
CA LEU A 78 -12.86 7.11 12.66
C LEU A 78 -11.68 8.03 12.33
N ALA A 79 -11.36 9.04 13.15
CA ALA A 79 -10.20 9.91 12.93
C ALA A 79 -8.88 9.12 12.94
N ASN A 80 -8.72 8.16 13.85
CA ASN A 80 -7.53 7.31 13.92
C ASN A 80 -7.40 6.35 12.73
N LEU A 81 -8.52 5.91 12.14
CA LEU A 81 -8.52 5.10 10.91
C LEU A 81 -8.31 5.96 9.66
N ILE A 82 -8.90 7.17 9.63
CA ILE A 82 -8.84 8.08 8.49
C ILE A 82 -7.46 8.74 8.40
N HIS A 83 -6.83 9.15 9.51
CA HIS A 83 -5.56 9.89 9.50
C HIS A 83 -4.45 9.18 8.70
N PRO A 84 -4.13 7.90 8.98
CA PRO A 84 -3.11 7.17 8.24
C PRO A 84 -3.47 6.99 6.75
N SER A 85 -4.74 6.73 6.46
CA SER A 85 -5.25 6.55 5.09
C SER A 85 -5.22 7.84 4.26
N ARG A 86 -5.42 9.00 4.90
CA ARG A 86 -5.31 10.31 4.24
C ARG A 86 -3.86 10.70 4.04
N SER A 87 -2.98 10.46 5.02
CA SER A 87 -1.56 10.78 4.88
C SER A 87 -0.85 9.95 3.81
N ALA A 88 -1.23 8.68 3.61
CA ALA A 88 -0.65 7.82 2.59
C ALA A 88 -1.00 8.27 1.15
N ASN A 89 -2.14 8.94 0.97
CA ASN A 89 -2.63 9.39 -0.34
C ASN A 89 -2.42 10.89 -0.59
N LEU A 90 -1.77 11.61 0.33
CA LEU A 90 -1.55 13.05 0.21
C LEU A 90 -0.19 13.32 -0.44
N ILE A 91 -0.20 13.95 -1.61
CA ILE A 91 1.02 14.40 -2.27
C ILE A 91 1.47 15.69 -1.55
N ASN A 92 2.40 15.55 -0.62
CA ASN A 92 2.90 16.67 0.20
C ASN A 92 4.01 17.46 -0.50
N THR A 93 4.68 16.88 -1.50
CA THR A 93 5.80 17.52 -2.19
C THR A 93 5.83 17.16 -3.67
N THR A 94 6.39 18.05 -4.49
CA THR A 94 6.71 17.80 -5.91
C THR A 94 8.10 18.35 -6.21
N VAL A 95 8.73 17.84 -7.27
CA VAL A 95 9.99 18.38 -7.79
C VAL A 95 9.68 19.42 -8.86
N ALA A 96 10.37 20.56 -8.80
CA ALA A 96 10.32 21.62 -9.80
C ALA A 96 11.24 21.33 -10.99
N ALA A 97 11.09 22.09 -12.07
CA ALA A 97 11.89 21.93 -13.29
C ALA A 97 13.40 22.17 -13.07
N ASP A 98 13.77 22.94 -12.05
CA ASP A 98 15.15 23.21 -11.64
C ASP A 98 15.71 22.15 -10.66
N GLY A 99 14.93 21.11 -10.34
CA GLY A 99 15.30 20.07 -9.39
C GLY A 99 15.04 20.42 -7.93
N SER A 100 14.50 21.60 -7.62
CA SER A 100 14.15 21.98 -6.24
C SER A 100 12.88 21.25 -5.76
N VAL A 101 12.80 20.98 -4.45
CA VAL A 101 11.62 20.33 -3.84
C VAL A 101 10.65 21.40 -3.37
N ILE A 102 9.43 21.37 -3.90
CA ILE A 102 8.32 22.24 -3.52
C ILE A 102 7.44 21.46 -2.54
N GLY A 103 7.20 22.02 -1.35
CA GLY A 103 6.28 21.47 -0.34
C GLY A 103 5.09 22.35 -0.02
N ASP A 104 4.96 23.51 -0.68
CA ASP A 104 3.81 24.39 -0.53
C ASP A 104 2.61 23.81 -1.30
N PRO A 105 1.47 23.49 -0.65
CA PRO A 105 0.31 22.86 -1.28
C PRO A 105 -0.24 23.62 -2.49
N ASP A 106 -0.23 24.96 -2.46
CA ASP A 106 -0.74 25.77 -3.56
C ASP A 106 0.19 25.69 -4.78
N MET A 107 1.49 25.67 -4.55
CA MET A 107 2.49 25.49 -5.60
C MET A 107 2.46 24.07 -6.17
N VAL A 108 2.30 23.05 -5.33
CA VAL A 108 2.10 21.65 -5.74
C VAL A 108 0.91 21.55 -6.69
N ALA A 109 -0.24 22.09 -6.30
CA ALA A 109 -1.46 22.07 -7.13
C ALA A 109 -1.27 22.83 -8.47
N ALA A 110 -0.59 23.98 -8.44
CA ALA A 110 -0.29 24.74 -9.65
C ALA A 110 0.57 23.95 -10.63
N ARG A 111 1.57 23.19 -10.13
CA ARG A 111 2.43 22.34 -10.97
C ARG A 111 1.69 21.17 -11.60
N PHE A 112 0.83 20.49 -10.85
CA PHE A 112 -0.02 19.45 -11.43
C PHE A 112 -0.92 20.02 -12.52
N ARG A 113 -1.50 21.21 -12.31
CA ARG A 113 -2.32 21.89 -13.32
C ARG A 113 -1.51 22.18 -14.59
N GLU A 114 -0.33 22.78 -14.46
CA GLU A 114 0.56 23.11 -15.58
C GLU A 114 0.98 21.85 -16.36
N TYR A 115 1.33 20.78 -15.64
CA TYR A 115 1.68 19.50 -16.24
C TYR A 115 0.53 18.92 -17.07
N TYR A 116 -0.67 18.80 -16.50
CA TYR A 116 -1.80 18.22 -17.22
C TYR A 116 -2.32 19.10 -18.36
N GLN A 117 -2.16 20.42 -18.27
CA GLN A 117 -2.42 21.32 -19.40
C GLN A 117 -1.48 21.06 -20.57
N THR A 118 -0.23 20.73 -20.29
CA THR A 118 0.81 20.53 -21.31
C THR A 118 0.99 19.06 -21.74
N LEU A 119 0.36 18.11 -21.05
CA LEU A 119 0.49 16.68 -21.29
C LEU A 119 0.05 16.25 -22.69
N TYR A 120 -0.99 16.89 -23.22
CA TYR A 120 -1.53 16.63 -24.55
C TYR A 120 -1.20 17.73 -25.56
N THR A 121 -0.37 18.70 -25.19
CA THR A 121 0.14 19.68 -26.14
C THR A 121 1.34 19.05 -26.83
N THR A 122 1.20 18.73 -28.11
CA THR A 122 2.27 18.18 -28.94
C THR A 122 3.45 19.15 -28.91
N LYS A 123 4.58 18.74 -28.31
CA LYS A 123 5.81 19.54 -28.21
C LYS A 123 6.69 19.48 -29.47
N GLY A 124 6.15 19.01 -30.58
CA GLY A 124 6.85 18.90 -31.86
C GLY A 124 6.05 19.56 -32.97
N ASP A 125 6.76 19.97 -34.02
CA ASP A 125 6.19 20.23 -35.33
C ASP A 125 6.35 18.95 -36.16
N PRO A 126 5.40 18.01 -36.09
CA PRO A 126 5.56 16.75 -36.77
C PRO A 126 5.49 16.98 -38.28
N ASP A 127 6.56 16.60 -38.99
CA ASP A 127 6.55 16.59 -40.45
C ASP A 127 5.43 15.65 -40.95
N PRO A 128 4.40 16.17 -41.63
CA PRO A 128 3.31 15.35 -42.15
C PRO A 128 3.81 14.24 -43.06
N ASN A 129 4.91 14.47 -43.80
CA ASN A 129 5.48 13.47 -44.71
C ASN A 129 6.08 12.29 -43.94
N ALA A 130 6.82 12.55 -42.86
CA ALA A 130 7.37 11.51 -42.01
C ALA A 130 6.27 10.64 -41.35
N ILE A 131 5.14 11.24 -40.99
CA ILE A 131 3.96 10.49 -40.50
C ILE A 131 3.40 9.59 -41.61
N TRP A 132 3.23 10.12 -42.83
CA TRP A 132 2.72 9.34 -43.96
C TRP A 132 3.65 8.19 -44.36
N ASP A 133 4.97 8.43 -44.32
CA ASP A 133 5.98 7.42 -44.58
C ASP A 133 5.92 6.31 -43.53
N TYR A 134 5.79 6.67 -42.25
CA TYR A 134 5.59 5.70 -41.17
C TYR A 134 4.29 4.91 -41.37
N LEU A 135 3.15 5.57 -41.59
CA LEU A 135 1.85 4.92 -41.81
C LEU A 135 1.81 4.04 -43.06
N THR A 136 2.69 4.30 -44.04
CA THR A 136 2.85 3.46 -45.23
C THR A 136 3.78 2.27 -44.95
N TYR A 137 4.79 2.48 -44.11
CA TYR A 137 5.74 1.45 -43.68
C TYR A 137 5.10 0.37 -42.80
N ILE A 138 4.35 0.77 -41.77
CA ILE A 138 3.47 -0.17 -41.06
C ILE A 138 2.35 -0.53 -42.05
N MET A 139 2.44 -1.70 -42.68
CA MET A 139 1.46 -2.20 -43.65
C MET A 139 0.07 -2.34 -42.99
N LEU A 140 -0.65 -1.23 -42.85
CA LEU A 140 -2.00 -1.20 -42.34
C LEU A 140 -2.88 -1.98 -43.33
N LEU A 141 -3.62 -2.97 -42.83
CA LEU A 141 -4.62 -3.65 -43.66
C LEU A 141 -5.59 -2.61 -44.20
N ARG A 142 -5.56 -2.40 -45.51
CA ARG A 142 -6.51 -1.53 -46.20
C ARG A 142 -7.71 -2.37 -46.59
N LEU A 143 -8.90 -1.93 -46.17
CA LEU A 143 -10.14 -2.52 -46.65
C LEU A 143 -10.19 -2.42 -48.17
N SER A 144 -10.47 -3.55 -48.80
CA SER A 144 -10.77 -3.65 -50.22
C SER A 144 -11.99 -2.80 -50.56
N LYS A 145 -12.16 -2.48 -51.85
CA LYS A 145 -13.31 -1.69 -52.32
C LYS A 145 -14.64 -2.35 -51.94
N VAL A 146 -14.69 -3.68 -52.01
CA VAL A 146 -15.87 -4.49 -51.69
C VAL A 146 -16.19 -4.42 -50.19
N GLU A 147 -15.19 -4.56 -49.31
CA GLU A 147 -15.39 -4.48 -47.86
C GLU A 147 -15.83 -3.09 -47.41
N ARG A 148 -15.31 -2.05 -48.07
CA ARG A 148 -15.70 -0.66 -47.80
C ARG A 148 -17.14 -0.38 -48.22
N GLU A 149 -17.55 -0.88 -49.39
CA GLU A 149 -18.92 -0.78 -49.87
C GLU A 149 -19.88 -1.59 -48.98
N ALA A 150 -19.47 -2.76 -48.50
CA ALA A 150 -20.24 -3.57 -47.55
C ALA A 150 -20.43 -2.86 -46.20
N LEU A 151 -19.39 -2.20 -45.66
CA LEU A 151 -19.49 -1.40 -44.42
C LEU A 151 -20.37 -0.16 -44.57
N GLY A 152 -20.44 0.41 -45.77
CA GLY A 152 -21.30 1.56 -46.08
C GLY A 152 -22.73 1.18 -46.48
N ALA A 153 -23.04 -0.11 -46.62
CA ALA A 153 -24.36 -0.58 -47.00
C ALA A 153 -25.37 -0.42 -45.84
N PRO A 154 -26.65 -0.19 -46.14
CA PRO A 154 -27.69 -0.17 -45.12
C PRO A 154 -27.80 -1.55 -44.43
N PHE A 155 -28.01 -1.54 -43.12
CA PHE A 155 -28.15 -2.77 -42.34
C PHE A 155 -29.27 -3.66 -42.86
N ASN A 156 -28.98 -4.95 -42.99
CA ASN A 156 -29.99 -5.95 -43.34
C ASN A 156 -30.73 -6.42 -42.08
N LEU A 157 -32.03 -6.69 -42.20
CA LEU A 157 -32.86 -7.32 -41.16
C LEU A 157 -32.22 -8.58 -40.56
N GLY A 158 -31.52 -9.38 -41.37
CA GLY A 158 -30.79 -10.56 -40.89
C GLY A 158 -29.57 -10.25 -40.00
N GLU A 159 -28.91 -9.12 -40.22
CA GLU A 159 -27.78 -8.65 -39.38
C GLU A 159 -28.29 -8.10 -38.05
N ILE A 160 -29.39 -7.34 -38.10
CA ILE A 160 -30.07 -6.81 -36.93
C ILE A 160 -30.57 -7.96 -36.05
N ALA A 161 -31.20 -8.98 -36.65
CA ALA A 161 -31.66 -10.16 -35.92
C ALA A 161 -30.51 -10.94 -35.25
N LYS A 162 -29.35 -11.07 -35.92
CA LYS A 162 -28.15 -11.70 -35.34
C LYS A 162 -27.57 -10.89 -34.18
N ALA A 163 -27.47 -9.57 -34.34
CA ALA A 163 -26.96 -8.69 -33.28
C ALA A 163 -27.87 -8.73 -32.04
N LEU A 164 -29.19 -8.70 -32.24
CA LEU A 164 -30.16 -8.81 -31.15
C LEU A 164 -30.17 -10.20 -30.49
N GLY A 165 -30.00 -11.27 -31.26
CA GLY A 165 -29.88 -12.62 -30.71
C GLY A 165 -28.67 -12.79 -29.79
N GLY A 166 -27.53 -12.16 -30.12
CA GLY A 166 -26.33 -12.16 -29.26
C GLY A 166 -26.42 -11.30 -28.01
N MET A 167 -27.35 -10.33 -27.95
CA MET A 167 -27.59 -9.51 -26.75
C MET A 167 -28.44 -10.22 -25.69
N ALA A 168 -29.13 -11.31 -26.04
CA ALA A 168 -29.97 -12.07 -25.10
C ALA A 168 -29.20 -13.12 -24.27
N GLU A 169 -27.93 -13.39 -24.60
CA GLU A 169 -27.06 -14.36 -23.89
C GLU A 169 -26.02 -13.73 -22.96
N GLY A 170 -26.11 -12.42 -22.68
CA GLY A 170 -25.30 -11.71 -21.65
C GLY A 170 -26.17 -11.16 -20.54
#